data_AF-A0A522XYM1-F1
#
_entry.id   AF-A0A522XYM1-F1
#
_cell.length_a   1.000
_cell.length_b   1.000
_cell.length_c   1.000
_cell.angle_alpha   90.00
_cell.angle_beta   90.00
_cell.angle_gamma   90.00
#
_symmetry.space_group_name_H-M   'P 1'
#
loop_
_entity.id
_entity.type
_entity.pdbx_description
1 polymer ?
#
loop_
_entity_poly.entity_id
_entity_poly.type
_entity_poly.pdbx_seq_one_letter_code
_entity_poly.pdbx_strand_id
1 'polypeptide(L)'
;MKKIIIFLMAGLLLNLGSVNAITQQEINEAKSLIDSKANCKSLSDSQLEIIGEYYVEQMHPGEAHDLMHQMIGLKEGSEAEKQFHINMVRTMYCDEGGMMGGQSGGMMGGQSGGMMGGQSGGMMGGQSGGMMGGQS
;
A
#
# COMPACT_ATOMS: atom_id res chain seq x y z
N MET A 1 39.74 -39.78 13.23
CA MET A 1 39.23 -39.51 11.87
C MET A 1 37.71 -39.35 11.83
N LYS A 2 36.90 -40.30 12.33
CA LYS A 2 35.42 -40.21 12.31
C LYS A 2 34.83 -38.97 13.01
N LYS A 3 35.43 -38.52 14.13
CA LYS A 3 34.96 -37.33 14.88
C LYS A 3 35.20 -36.01 14.13
N ILE A 4 36.26 -35.92 13.31
CA ILE A 4 36.58 -34.72 12.52
C ILE A 4 35.57 -34.55 11.38
N ILE A 5 35.10 -35.65 10.80
CA ILE A 5 34.08 -35.65 9.73
C ILE A 5 32.72 -35.14 10.26
N ILE A 6 32.36 -35.47 11.51
CA ILE A 6 31.12 -34.99 12.13
C ILE A 6 31.17 -33.47 12.37
N PHE A 7 32.31 -32.93 12.81
CA PHE A 7 32.47 -31.48 12.96
C PHE A 7 32.46 -30.74 11.62
N LEU A 8 32.98 -31.34 10.54
CA LEU A 8 32.93 -30.75 9.20
C LEU A 8 31.51 -30.75 8.59
N MET A 9 30.68 -31.75 8.86
CA MET A 9 29.27 -31.74 8.42
C MET A 9 28.39 -30.78 9.23
N ALA A 10 28.69 -30.57 10.51
CA ALA A 10 27.95 -29.61 11.34
C ALA A 10 28.22 -28.14 10.98
N GLY A 11 29.42 -27.82 10.46
CA GLY A 11 29.77 -26.47 10.02
C GLY A 11 29.21 -26.07 8.65
N LEU A 12 28.71 -27.03 7.86
CA LEU A 12 28.30 -26.79 6.46
C LEU A 12 26.85 -26.29 6.33
N LEU A 13 26.04 -26.34 7.39
CA LEU A 13 24.60 -25.99 7.35
C LEU A 13 24.28 -24.53 7.72
N LEU A 14 25.28 -23.69 7.99
CA LEU A 14 25.08 -22.29 8.40
C LEU A 14 25.09 -21.27 7.25
N ASN A 15 24.95 -21.73 6.00
CA ASN A 15 24.67 -20.84 4.87
C ASN A 15 23.16 -20.77 4.62
N LEU A 16 22.42 -20.23 5.60
CA LEU A 16 21.11 -19.68 5.31
C LEU A 16 21.36 -18.37 4.55
N GLY A 17 21.24 -18.42 3.24
CA GLY A 17 21.25 -17.22 2.41
C GLY A 17 20.21 -16.25 2.96
N SER A 18 20.65 -15.03 3.27
CA SER A 18 19.77 -13.95 3.69
C SER A 18 18.85 -13.59 2.54
N VAL A 19 17.70 -14.25 2.46
CA VAL A 19 16.55 -13.69 1.74
C VAL A 19 16.17 -12.45 2.54
N ASN A 20 16.09 -11.27 1.89
CA ASN A 20 15.60 -10.04 2.51
C ASN A 20 14.08 -10.15 2.71
N ALA A 21 13.65 -11.13 3.50
CA ALA A 21 12.26 -11.33 3.84
C ALA A 21 11.94 -10.52 5.10
N ILE A 22 10.71 -10.00 5.18
CA ILE A 22 10.16 -9.44 6.41
C ILE A 22 10.41 -10.39 7.58
N THR A 23 10.96 -9.85 8.67
CA THR A 23 11.33 -10.67 9.83
C THR A 23 10.09 -11.05 10.66
N GLN A 24 10.20 -12.13 11.43
CA GLN A 24 9.14 -12.51 12.39
C GLN A 24 8.85 -11.39 13.42
N GLN A 25 9.84 -10.56 13.74
CA GLN A 25 9.64 -9.42 14.64
C GLN A 25 8.76 -8.36 13.96
N GLU A 26 9.07 -8.00 12.72
CA GLU A 26 8.30 -7.03 11.94
C GLU A 26 6.87 -7.53 11.65
N ILE A 27 6.69 -8.82 11.35
CA ILE A 27 5.36 -9.42 11.21
C ILE A 27 4.54 -9.26 12.49
N ASN A 28 5.14 -9.52 13.66
CA ASN A 28 4.45 -9.41 14.94
C ASN A 28 4.14 -7.95 15.28
N GLU A 29 5.05 -7.03 14.95
CA GLU A 29 4.83 -5.60 15.11
C GLU A 29 3.70 -5.10 14.22
N ALA A 30 3.73 -5.41 12.91
CA ALA A 30 2.67 -5.07 11.96
C ALA A 30 1.31 -5.56 12.45
N LYS A 31 1.21 -6.84 12.83
CA LYS A 31 -0.01 -7.44 13.39
C LYS A 31 -0.48 -6.70 14.63
N SER A 32 0.40 -6.43 15.58
CA SER A 32 0.05 -5.71 16.81
C SER A 32 -0.50 -4.30 16.50
N LEU A 33 0.09 -3.59 15.54
CA LEU A 33 -0.36 -2.26 15.14
C LEU A 33 -1.73 -2.31 14.43
N ILE A 34 -1.92 -3.27 13.53
CA ILE A 34 -3.18 -3.46 12.79
C ILE A 34 -4.30 -3.92 13.74
N ASP A 35 -4.06 -4.92 14.58
CA ASP A 35 -5.05 -5.50 15.50
C ASP A 35 -5.48 -4.49 16.56
N SER A 36 -4.55 -3.65 17.03
CA SER A 36 -4.85 -2.55 17.95
C SER A 36 -5.52 -1.35 17.28
N LYS A 37 -5.66 -1.36 15.94
CA LYS A 37 -6.15 -0.23 15.14
C LYS A 37 -5.41 1.05 15.45
N ALA A 38 -4.08 0.97 15.48
CA ALA A 38 -3.20 2.08 15.79
C ALA A 38 -3.54 3.30 14.92
N ASN A 39 -3.57 4.48 15.56
CA ASN A 39 -3.89 5.74 14.88
C ASN A 39 -2.76 6.13 13.94
N CYS A 40 -3.05 6.33 12.66
CA CYS A 40 -2.03 6.67 11.67
C CYS A 40 -1.23 7.93 11.97
N LYS A 41 -1.82 8.93 12.64
CA LYS A 41 -1.11 10.15 13.05
C LYS A 41 -0.03 9.89 14.11
N SER A 42 -0.08 8.74 14.77
CA SER A 42 0.89 8.33 15.79
C SER A 42 1.91 7.32 15.27
N LEU A 43 1.74 6.82 14.04
CA LEU A 43 2.67 5.87 13.43
C LEU A 43 3.83 6.62 12.82
N SER A 44 5.04 6.10 13.03
CA SER A 44 6.23 6.56 12.32
C SER A 44 6.26 5.99 10.89
N ASP A 45 7.02 6.61 10.00
CA ASP A 45 7.21 6.12 8.62
C ASP A 45 7.75 4.69 8.59
N SER A 46 8.61 4.29 9.54
CA SER A 46 9.10 2.91 9.65
C SER A 46 8.00 1.92 10.04
N GLN A 47 7.06 2.34 10.88
CA GLN A 47 5.91 1.49 11.24
C GLN A 47 4.92 1.39 10.08
N LEU A 48 4.74 2.48 9.32
CA LEU A 48 3.93 2.47 8.10
C LEU A 48 4.56 1.56 7.03
N GLU A 49 5.88 1.61 6.87
CA GLU A 49 6.65 0.72 5.99
C GLU A 49 6.46 -0.75 6.40
N ILE A 50 6.66 -1.11 7.68
CA ILE A 50 6.45 -2.47 8.19
C ILE A 50 5.02 -2.98 7.97
N ILE A 51 4.01 -2.12 8.13
CA ILE A 51 2.61 -2.48 7.84
C ILE A 51 2.41 -2.72 6.33
N GLY A 52 3.06 -1.91 5.49
CA GLY A 52 2.96 -2.01 4.03
C GLY A 52 3.62 -3.28 3.52
N GLU A 53 4.85 -3.54 3.95
CA GLU A 53 5.60 -4.77 3.74
C GLU A 53 4.75 -6.00 4.14
N TYR A 54 4.14 -5.96 5.33
CA TYR A 54 3.25 -7.03 5.78
C TYR A 54 2.07 -7.27 4.82
N TYR A 55 1.39 -6.22 4.37
CA TYR A 55 0.28 -6.37 3.41
C TYR A 55 0.73 -6.90 2.05
N VAL A 56 1.87 -6.43 1.54
CA VAL A 56 2.42 -6.93 0.27
C VAL A 56 2.76 -8.41 0.40
N GLU A 57 3.43 -8.81 1.48
CA GLU A 57 3.78 -10.21 1.75
C GLU A 57 2.55 -11.11 1.87
N GLN A 58 1.43 -10.62 2.45
CA GLN A 58 0.18 -11.39 2.48
C GLN A 58 -0.43 -11.61 1.09
N MET A 59 -0.22 -10.68 0.14
CA MET A 59 -0.75 -10.77 -1.22
C MET A 59 0.19 -11.51 -2.17
N HIS A 60 1.49 -11.30 -2.01
CA HIS A 60 2.55 -11.82 -2.86
C HIS A 60 3.68 -12.36 -1.98
N PRO A 61 3.56 -13.57 -1.41
CA PRO A 61 4.55 -14.09 -0.48
C PRO A 61 5.85 -14.53 -1.17
N GLY A 62 6.96 -14.37 -0.47
CA GLY A 62 8.29 -14.82 -0.92
C GLY A 62 8.70 -14.18 -2.24
N GLU A 63 9.21 -14.97 -3.19
CA GLU A 63 9.73 -14.45 -4.47
C GLU A 63 8.69 -13.69 -5.31
N ALA A 64 7.39 -13.88 -5.05
CA ALA A 64 6.33 -13.12 -5.71
C ALA A 64 6.33 -11.64 -5.28
N HIS A 65 6.76 -11.35 -4.06
CA HIS A 65 6.97 -10.00 -3.52
C HIS A 65 7.99 -9.25 -4.38
N ASP A 66 9.21 -9.79 -4.46
CA ASP A 66 10.34 -9.22 -5.18
C ASP A 66 9.98 -9.02 -6.67
N LEU A 67 9.29 -10.00 -7.26
CA LEU A 67 8.84 -9.91 -8.64
C LEU A 67 7.81 -8.79 -8.81
N MET A 68 6.89 -8.62 -7.86
CA MET A 68 5.92 -7.53 -7.88
C MET A 68 6.65 -6.18 -7.89
N HIS A 69 7.60 -5.97 -6.98
CA HIS A 69 8.43 -4.76 -6.96
C HIS A 69 9.12 -4.50 -8.30
N GLN A 70 9.74 -5.53 -8.89
CA GLN A 70 10.38 -5.40 -10.21
C GLN A 70 9.40 -5.05 -11.33
N MET A 71 8.21 -5.66 -11.33
CA MET A 71 7.18 -5.41 -12.34
C MET A 71 6.66 -3.98 -12.30
N ILE A 72 6.63 -3.34 -11.12
CA ILE A 72 6.25 -1.94 -10.95
C ILE A 72 7.45 -0.98 -10.99
N GLY A 73 8.65 -1.48 -11.35
CA GLY A 73 9.85 -0.68 -11.53
C GLY A 73 10.51 -0.23 -10.21
N LEU A 74 10.20 -0.90 -9.12
CA LEU A 74 10.80 -0.66 -7.81
C LEU A 74 11.94 -1.65 -7.54
N LYS A 75 12.94 -1.19 -6.80
CA LYS A 75 14.05 -2.02 -6.33
C LYS A 75 13.84 -2.31 -4.84
N GLU A 76 13.99 -3.57 -4.47
CA GLU A 76 14.00 -4.03 -3.09
C GLU A 76 15.00 -3.26 -2.20
N GLY A 77 14.56 -2.85 -1.01
CA GLY A 77 15.29 -2.04 -0.05
C GLY A 77 15.59 -0.61 -0.52
N SER A 78 14.88 -0.09 -1.52
CA SER A 78 15.11 1.27 -2.02
C SER A 78 14.17 2.28 -1.37
N GLU A 79 14.60 3.55 -1.30
CA GLU A 79 13.74 4.61 -0.76
C GLU A 79 12.42 4.73 -1.55
N ALA A 80 12.43 4.45 -2.86
CA ALA A 80 11.21 4.48 -3.67
C ALA A 80 10.21 3.38 -3.27
N GLU A 81 10.71 2.21 -2.92
CA GLU A 81 9.92 1.05 -2.49
C GLU A 81 9.36 1.25 -1.07
N LYS A 82 10.20 1.75 -0.15
CA LYS A 82 9.73 2.26 1.14
C LYS A 82 8.57 3.25 1.02
N GLN A 83 8.71 4.27 0.17
CA GLN A 83 7.63 5.26 -0.04
C GLN A 83 6.39 4.63 -0.68
N PHE A 84 6.55 3.63 -1.53
CA PHE A 84 5.43 2.86 -2.07
C PHE A 84 4.64 2.18 -0.95
N HIS A 85 5.30 1.44 -0.06
CA HIS A 85 4.65 0.80 1.09
C HIS A 85 3.94 1.81 2.00
N ILE A 86 4.61 2.92 2.34
CA ILE A 86 4.03 3.97 3.19
C ILE A 86 2.76 4.56 2.54
N ASN A 87 2.82 4.92 1.26
CA ASN A 87 1.68 5.52 0.56
C ASN A 87 0.53 4.52 0.36
N MET A 88 0.88 3.25 0.16
CA MET A 88 -0.08 2.15 0.10
C MET A 88 -0.84 2.05 1.44
N VAL A 89 -0.15 2.08 2.58
CA VAL A 89 -0.78 2.04 3.91
C VAL A 89 -1.59 3.29 4.19
N ARG A 90 -1.09 4.48 3.87
CA ARG A 90 -1.87 5.73 4.01
C ARG A 90 -3.19 5.66 3.27
N THR A 91 -3.19 5.05 2.08
CA THR A 91 -4.40 4.90 1.26
C THR A 91 -5.35 3.84 1.83
N MET A 92 -4.84 2.65 2.14
CA MET A 92 -5.70 1.48 2.44
C MET A 92 -6.05 1.35 3.93
N TYR A 93 -5.13 1.71 4.81
CA TYR A 93 -5.29 1.55 6.25
C TYR A 93 -5.67 2.86 6.94
N CYS A 94 -5.08 3.99 6.51
CA CYS A 94 -5.35 5.30 7.12
C CYS A 94 -6.52 6.06 6.51
N ASP A 95 -7.05 5.60 5.37
CA ASP A 95 -8.08 6.29 4.59
C ASP A 95 -7.70 7.75 4.25
N GLU A 96 -6.39 8.01 4.14
CA GLU A 96 -5.83 9.31 3.72
C GLU A 96 -5.82 9.44 2.18
N GLY A 97 -6.41 8.45 1.49
CA GLY A 97 -6.49 8.28 0.04
C GLY A 97 -7.36 9.29 -0.72
N GLY A 98 -7.74 10.41 -0.11
CA GLY A 98 -8.39 11.53 -0.80
C GLY A 98 -7.53 12.20 -1.88
N MET A 99 -6.28 11.74 -2.09
CA MET A 99 -5.34 12.36 -3.02
C MET A 99 -4.33 11.40 -3.68
N MET A 100 -4.67 10.13 -3.90
CA MET A 100 -3.91 9.26 -4.83
C MET A 100 -4.34 9.51 -6.28
N GLY A 101 -4.19 10.75 -6.73
CA GLY A 101 -4.47 11.18 -8.10
C GLY A 101 -3.58 12.34 -8.58
N GLY A 102 -2.46 12.58 -7.90
CA GLY A 102 -1.65 13.80 -8.11
C GLY A 102 -0.36 13.66 -8.91
N GLN A 103 0.17 12.46 -9.16
CA GLN A 103 1.52 12.35 -9.73
C GLN A 103 1.81 11.03 -10.43
N SER A 104 1.03 10.71 -11.46
CA SER A 104 1.48 9.87 -12.58
C SER A 104 0.53 10.14 -13.75
N GLY A 105 1.06 10.70 -14.83
CA GLY A 105 0.26 11.17 -15.95
C GLY A 105 -0.57 10.07 -16.61
N GLY A 106 -1.82 10.41 -16.96
CA GLY A 106 -2.57 9.73 -18.01
C GLY A 106 -3.81 8.97 -17.56
N MET A 107 -4.97 9.61 -17.73
CA MET A 107 -6.14 9.01 -18.39
C MET A 107 -6.83 7.81 -17.71
N MET A 108 -7.86 8.07 -16.88
CA MET A 108 -9.24 7.57 -17.09
C MET A 108 -10.21 8.01 -15.98
N GLY A 109 -11.30 8.68 -16.39
CA GLY A 109 -12.64 8.70 -15.79
C GLY A 109 -12.76 8.92 -14.27
N GLY A 110 -13.24 10.05 -13.78
CA GLY A 110 -14.55 10.58 -14.14
C GLY A 110 -15.50 10.42 -12.96
N GLN A 111 -15.65 11.50 -12.20
CA GLN A 111 -16.95 11.99 -11.69
C GLN A 111 -17.93 10.91 -11.15
N SER A 112 -17.85 10.60 -9.87
CA SER A 112 -18.91 9.98 -9.05
C SER A 112 -18.45 10.10 -7.59
N GLY A 113 -18.97 10.91 -6.68
CA GLY A 113 -20.31 11.45 -6.48
C GLY A 113 -20.36 11.86 -5.01
N GLY A 114 -19.51 12.79 -4.60
CA GLY A 114 -19.48 13.32 -3.24
C GLY A 114 -20.41 14.52 -3.11
N MET A 115 -21.69 14.29 -2.89
CA MET A 115 -22.58 15.33 -2.36
C MET A 115 -23.80 14.70 -1.67
N MET A 116 -23.57 14.10 -0.50
CA MET A 116 -24.64 13.75 0.43
C MET A 116 -24.48 14.59 1.70
N GLY A 117 -25.42 15.49 1.95
CA GLY A 117 -25.64 16.08 3.28
C GLY A 117 -25.46 17.59 3.39
N GLY A 118 -26.53 18.35 3.14
CA GLY A 118 -26.60 19.77 3.49
C GLY A 118 -28.00 20.32 3.27
N GLN A 119 -28.85 20.23 4.29
CA GLN A 119 -30.22 20.71 4.31
C GLN A 119 -30.37 22.21 4.02
N SER A 120 -31.59 22.56 3.58
CA SER A 120 -32.35 23.80 3.82
C SER A 120 -32.40 24.86 2.71
N GLY A 121 -33.63 25.10 2.23
CA GLY A 121 -34.06 26.45 1.80
C GLY A 121 -34.67 26.57 0.40
N GLY A 122 -35.98 26.80 0.32
CA GLY A 122 -36.66 27.55 -0.75
C GLY A 122 -37.09 26.73 -1.98
N MET A 123 -38.35 26.33 -2.13
CA MET A 123 -39.49 27.15 -2.53
C MET A 123 -39.43 27.63 -4.00
N MET A 124 -40.14 26.87 -4.86
CA MET A 124 -41.13 27.34 -5.85
C MET A 124 -40.73 28.37 -6.93
N GLY A 125 -41.01 28.00 -8.20
CA GLY A 125 -41.09 28.91 -9.37
C GLY A 125 -40.03 28.56 -10.42
N GLY A 126 -40.34 28.04 -11.61
CA GLY A 126 -41.36 28.49 -12.55
C GLY A 126 -40.64 29.18 -13.72
N GLN A 127 -41.16 28.97 -14.93
CA GLN A 127 -40.92 29.79 -16.14
C GLN A 127 -39.78 29.39 -17.10
N SER A 128 -40.14 28.49 -18.03
CA SER A 128 -40.18 28.70 -19.49
C SER A 128 -39.06 29.46 -20.22
N GLY A 129 -38.58 28.83 -21.30
CA GLY A 129 -37.93 29.43 -22.47
C GLY A 129 -36.74 28.56 -22.90
N GLY A 130 -36.65 27.94 -24.08
CA GLY A 130 -37.22 28.22 -25.39
C GLY A 130 -36.06 28.23 -26.40
N MET A 131 -36.30 27.70 -27.61
CA MET A 131 -35.43 27.66 -28.82
C MET A 131 -34.28 26.64 -28.82
N MET A 132 -34.32 25.52 -29.59
CA MET A 132 -34.51 25.31 -31.04
C MET A 132 -33.26 25.65 -31.87
N GLY A 133 -32.75 24.65 -32.61
CA GLY A 133 -31.76 24.76 -33.70
C GLY A 133 -30.43 24.07 -33.36
N GLY A 134 -29.97 23.01 -34.01
CA GLY A 134 -30.26 22.50 -35.35
C GLY A 134 -29.10 22.81 -36.30
N GLN A 135 -28.43 21.73 -36.71
CA GLN A 135 -27.74 21.50 -37.99
C GLN A 135 -26.29 21.96 -38.22
N SER A 136 -25.65 21.07 -39.00
CA SER A 136 -24.34 21.05 -39.69
C SER A 136 -23.08 20.89 -38.85
#